data_AF-A0A444K6E3-F1
#
_entry.id   AF-A0A444K6E3-F1
#
_cell.length_a   1.000
_cell.length_b   1.000
_cell.length_c   1.000
_cell.angle_alpha   90.00
_cell.angle_beta   90.00
_cell.angle_gamma   90.00
#
_symmetry.space_group_name_H-M   'P 1'
#
loop_
_entity.id
_entity.type
_entity.pdbx_description
1 polymer ?
#
loop_
_entity_poly.entity_id
_entity_poly.type
_entity_poly.pdbx_seq_one_letter_code
_entity_poly.pdbx_strand_id
1 'polypeptide(L)'
;MATVRRATLAPTRPLITPEGVDLRIRLADAGTRAAAFVLDVVIITTAAIVITIVALFGLRGIGFGGLQPLFVVWIILIFLLRNAYFIAFEAGRRAATPGKRIVGIRVASRSGAGLPVDQVIARNLMREIEIFLPLSIIAGRGGAGVADTLTTIFGLAWALLFALFP
;
A
#
# COMPACT_ATOMS: atom_id res chain seq x y z
N MET A 1 25.87 24.89 -21.95
CA MET A 1 24.88 23.98 -22.57
C MET A 1 23.93 23.53 -21.47
N ALA A 2 22.83 24.26 -21.26
CA ALA A 2 21.90 24.02 -20.16
C ALA A 2 20.89 22.94 -20.58
N THR A 3 20.91 21.80 -19.91
CA THR A 3 19.93 20.73 -20.08
C THR A 3 18.59 21.20 -19.55
N VAL A 4 17.69 21.57 -20.46
CA VAL A 4 16.27 21.73 -20.16
C VAL A 4 15.74 20.36 -19.74
N ARG A 5 15.72 20.10 -18.43
CA ARG A 5 14.99 18.97 -17.85
C ARG A 5 13.54 19.13 -18.31
N ARG A 6 13.07 18.23 -19.18
CA ARG A 6 11.65 18.11 -19.52
C ARG A 6 10.88 17.92 -18.21
N ALA A 7 10.29 19.00 -17.70
CA ALA A 7 9.26 18.93 -16.71
C ALA A 7 8.09 18.23 -17.40
N THR A 8 8.01 16.91 -17.24
CA THR A 8 6.83 16.14 -17.60
C THR A 8 5.62 16.87 -17.02
N LEU A 9 4.67 17.20 -17.89
CA LEU A 9 3.45 17.94 -17.60
C LEU A 9 2.67 17.20 -16.51
N ALA A 10 2.98 17.47 -15.26
CA ALA A 10 2.24 16.92 -14.13
C ALA A 10 0.82 17.45 -14.26
N PRO A 11 -0.20 16.57 -14.40
CA PRO A 11 -1.55 17.02 -14.66
C PRO A 11 -2.01 17.94 -13.52
N THR A 12 -2.26 19.19 -13.85
CA THR A 12 -2.85 20.15 -12.93
C THR A 12 -4.36 19.95 -12.95
N ARG A 13 -4.95 19.68 -11.80
CA ARG A 13 -6.40 19.48 -11.66
C ARG A 13 -7.01 20.68 -10.93
N PRO A 14 -8.09 21.29 -11.46
CA PRO A 14 -8.83 22.31 -10.72
C PRO A 14 -9.50 21.67 -9.51
N LEU A 15 -9.37 22.31 -8.36
CA LEU A 15 -10.01 21.94 -7.11
C LEU A 15 -10.71 23.20 -6.59
N ILE A 16 -12.02 23.22 -6.74
CA ILE A 16 -12.83 24.32 -6.20
C ILE A 16 -12.96 24.08 -4.70
N THR A 17 -12.42 25.01 -3.93
CA THR A 17 -12.54 25.01 -2.48
C THR A 17 -13.94 25.49 -2.05
N PRO A 18 -14.40 25.19 -0.82
CA PRO A 18 -15.68 25.69 -0.31
C PRO A 18 -15.83 27.22 -0.39
N GLU A 19 -14.71 27.94 -0.40
CA GLU A 19 -14.62 29.40 -0.54
C GLU A 19 -14.77 29.89 -1.99
N GLY A 20 -14.98 28.98 -2.95
CA GLY A 20 -15.16 29.30 -4.38
C GLY A 20 -13.86 29.61 -5.13
N VAL A 21 -12.70 29.41 -4.50
CA VAL A 21 -11.39 29.63 -5.12
C VAL A 21 -10.97 28.37 -5.89
N ASP A 22 -10.62 28.53 -7.18
CA ASP A 22 -10.03 27.47 -8.01
C ASP A 22 -8.55 27.27 -7.65
N LEU A 23 -8.27 26.23 -6.86
CA LEU A 23 -6.92 25.76 -6.61
C LEU A 23 -6.48 24.79 -7.70
N ARG A 24 -5.48 25.17 -8.49
CA ARG A 24 -4.84 24.26 -9.45
C ARG A 24 -3.80 23.39 -8.75
N ILE A 25 -4.21 22.20 -8.34
CA ILE A 25 -3.34 21.25 -7.65
C ILE A 25 -2.54 20.47 -8.68
N ARG A 26 -1.22 20.48 -8.53
CA ARG A 26 -0.32 19.61 -9.29
C ARG A 26 -0.41 18.19 -8.76
N LEU A 27 -0.88 17.26 -9.59
CA LEU A 27 -0.88 15.84 -9.23
C LEU A 27 0.55 15.31 -9.24
N ALA A 28 0.87 14.45 -8.27
CA ALA A 28 2.11 13.70 -8.28
C ALA A 28 2.16 12.79 -9.50
N ASP A 29 3.31 12.70 -10.15
CA ASP A 29 3.56 11.76 -11.23
C ASP A 29 3.51 10.31 -10.73
N ALA A 30 3.31 9.37 -11.66
CA ALA A 30 3.21 7.96 -11.35
C ALA A 30 4.48 7.42 -10.67
N GLY A 31 5.66 7.93 -11.03
CA GLY A 31 6.94 7.53 -10.44
C GLY A 31 7.04 7.92 -8.97
N THR A 32 6.71 9.17 -8.64
CA THR A 32 6.64 9.68 -7.26
C THR A 32 5.63 8.89 -6.41
N ARG A 33 4.46 8.54 -6.97
CA ARG A 33 3.46 7.67 -6.30
C ARG A 33 4.02 6.26 -6.05
N ALA A 34 4.68 5.67 -7.05
CA ALA A 34 5.28 4.34 -6.96
C ALA A 34 6.41 4.30 -5.93
N ALA A 35 7.30 5.30 -5.92
CA ALA A 35 8.39 5.42 -4.94
C ALA A 35 7.85 5.52 -3.50
N ALA A 36 6.82 6.35 -3.29
CA ALA A 36 6.16 6.44 -1.98
C ALA A 36 5.56 5.10 -1.55
N PHE A 37 4.92 4.37 -2.48
CA PHE A 37 4.35 3.06 -2.20
C PHE A 37 5.42 2.01 -1.87
N VAL A 38 6.53 1.96 -2.61
CA VAL A 38 7.66 1.06 -2.34
C VAL A 38 8.24 1.30 -0.95
N LEU A 39 8.43 2.56 -0.56
CA LEU A 39 8.90 2.89 0.80
C LEU A 39 7.94 2.38 1.87
N ASP A 40 6.64 2.57 1.70
CA ASP A 40 5.65 2.04 2.64
C ASP A 40 5.65 0.50 2.68
N VAL A 41 5.80 -0.17 1.54
CA VAL A 41 5.93 -1.63 1.46
C VAL A 41 7.17 -2.13 2.21
N VAL A 42 8.31 -1.44 2.10
CA VAL A 42 9.53 -1.78 2.85
C VAL A 42 9.29 -1.63 4.36
N ILE A 43 8.65 -0.54 4.80
CA ILE A 43 8.34 -0.32 6.23
C ILE A 43 7.43 -1.44 6.75
N ILE A 44 6.36 -1.75 6.04
CA ILE A 44 5.39 -2.78 6.42
C ILE A 44 6.02 -4.16 6.40
N THR A 45 6.82 -4.49 5.38
CA THR A 45 7.52 -5.78 5.29
C THR A 45 8.51 -5.94 6.44
N THR A 46 9.25 -4.88 6.78
CA THR A 46 10.17 -4.89 7.92
C THR A 46 9.41 -5.14 9.24
N ALA A 47 8.30 -4.44 9.45
CA ALA A 47 7.45 -4.66 10.62
C ALA A 47 6.87 -6.08 10.67
N ALA A 48 6.42 -6.61 9.53
CA ALA A 48 5.90 -7.97 9.40
C ALA A 48 6.97 -9.02 9.72
N ILE A 49 8.21 -8.83 9.27
CA ILE A 49 9.34 -9.70 9.59
C ILE A 49 9.61 -9.68 11.10
N VAL A 50 9.69 -8.50 11.71
CA VAL A 50 9.92 -8.37 13.16
C VAL A 50 8.82 -9.07 13.96
N ILE A 51 7.55 -8.85 13.61
CA ILE A 51 6.41 -9.53 14.24
C ILE A 51 6.52 -11.05 14.08
N THR A 52 6.87 -11.53 12.89
CA THR A 52 7.02 -12.97 12.62
C THR A 52 8.15 -13.56 13.45
N ILE A 53 9.28 -12.88 13.54
CA ILE A 53 10.42 -13.27 14.38
C ILE A 53 9.97 -13.36 15.85
N VAL A 54 9.34 -12.32 16.38
CA VAL A 54 8.85 -12.30 17.78
C VAL A 54 7.87 -13.45 18.03
N ALA A 55 6.95 -13.71 17.10
CA ALA A 55 6.01 -14.82 17.20
C ALA A 55 6.72 -16.19 17.22
N LEU A 56 7.74 -16.39 16.38
CA LEU A 56 8.53 -17.62 16.34
C LEU A 56 9.38 -17.83 17.60
N PHE A 57 9.93 -16.76 18.19
CA PHE A 57 10.67 -16.86 19.45
C PHE A 57 9.75 -17.09 20.64
N GLY A 58 8.56 -16.47 20.68
CA GLY A 58 7.53 -16.74 21.70
C GLY A 58 7.00 -18.18 21.65
N LEU A 59 7.02 -18.78 20.45
CA LEU A 59 6.65 -20.18 20.20
C LEU A 59 7.57 -21.20 20.86
N ARG A 60 8.83 -20.87 21.16
CA ARG A 60 9.76 -21.83 21.78
C ARG A 60 9.31 -22.29 23.18
N GLY A 61 8.37 -21.60 23.81
CA GLY A 61 7.75 -22.02 25.07
C GLY A 61 6.42 -22.78 24.93
N ILE A 62 5.85 -22.88 23.73
CA ILE A 62 4.52 -23.46 23.47
C ILE A 62 4.73 -24.66 22.54
N GLY A 63 4.45 -25.88 23.03
CA GLY A 63 4.64 -27.10 22.25
C GLY A 63 3.91 -27.08 20.89
N PHE A 64 4.32 -27.97 19.98
CA PHE A 64 3.86 -28.03 18.57
C PHE A 64 2.33 -28.06 18.37
N GLY A 65 1.54 -28.43 19.39
CA GLY A 65 0.07 -28.37 19.35
C GLY A 65 -0.53 -26.96 19.27
N GLY A 66 0.22 -25.90 19.58
CA GLY A 66 -0.24 -24.50 19.51
C GLY A 66 -0.07 -23.82 18.14
N LEU A 67 0.48 -24.50 17.15
CA LEU A 67 0.88 -23.88 15.87
C LEU A 67 -0.29 -23.42 15.00
N GLN A 68 -1.39 -24.19 14.95
CA GLN A 68 -2.56 -23.86 14.13
C GLN A 68 -3.27 -22.56 14.56
N PRO A 69 -3.68 -22.38 15.83
CA PRO A 69 -4.34 -21.14 16.24
C PRO A 69 -3.40 -19.93 16.10
N LEU A 70 -2.10 -20.12 16.34
CA LEU A 70 -1.13 -19.04 16.20
C LEU A 70 -0.95 -18.59 14.75
N PHE A 71 -1.02 -19.51 13.78
CA PHE A 71 -0.99 -19.17 12.36
C PHE A 71 -2.20 -18.30 11.95
N VAL A 72 -3.40 -18.61 12.46
CA VAL A 72 -4.60 -17.79 12.20
C VAL A 72 -4.42 -16.39 12.78
N VAL A 73 -3.95 -16.28 14.03
CA VAL A 73 -3.67 -14.99 14.67
C VAL A 73 -2.62 -14.21 13.88
N TRP A 74 -1.56 -14.87 13.42
CA TRP A 74 -0.51 -14.25 12.60
C TRP A 74 -1.08 -13.69 11.28
N ILE A 75 -1.92 -14.44 10.56
CA ILE A 75 -2.57 -13.95 9.33
C ILE A 75 -3.39 -12.69 9.61
N ILE A 76 -4.24 -12.72 10.65
CA ILE A 76 -5.09 -11.57 11.02
C ILE A 76 -4.22 -10.37 11.38
N LEU A 77 -3.16 -10.58 12.15
CA LEU A 77 -2.29 -9.51 12.61
C LEU A 77 -1.52 -8.87 11.44
N ILE A 78 -1.02 -9.67 10.50
CA ILE A 78 -0.37 -9.17 9.28
C ILE A 78 -1.38 -8.43 8.38
N PHE A 79 -2.61 -8.94 8.23
CA PHE A 79 -3.67 -8.26 7.50
C PHE A 79 -4.00 -6.89 8.12
N LEU A 80 -4.15 -6.84 9.45
CA LEU A 80 -4.40 -5.61 10.19
C LEU A 80 -3.21 -4.66 10.11
N LEU A 81 -1.97 -5.15 10.22
CA LEU A 81 -0.77 -4.33 10.08
C LEU A 81 -0.77 -3.58 8.75
N ARG A 82 -1.06 -4.26 7.65
CA ARG A 82 -1.15 -3.63 6.33
C ARG A 82 -2.27 -2.61 6.26
N ASN A 83 -3.50 -3.01 6.61
CA ASN A 83 -4.67 -2.15 6.42
C ASN A 83 -4.70 -0.99 7.41
N ALA A 84 -4.50 -1.26 8.69
CA ALA A 84 -4.50 -0.24 9.74
C ALA A 84 -3.37 0.77 9.57
N TYR A 85 -2.18 0.35 9.11
CA TYR A 85 -1.08 1.29 8.83
C TYR A 85 -1.52 2.37 7.84
N PHE A 86 -2.01 1.97 6.65
CA PHE A 86 -2.39 2.96 5.65
C PHE A 86 -3.62 3.76 6.07
N ILE A 87 -4.63 3.13 6.66
CA ILE A 87 -5.83 3.84 7.12
C ILE A 87 -5.47 4.88 8.18
N ALA A 88 -4.68 4.51 9.20
CA ALA A 88 -4.31 5.42 10.29
C ALA A 88 -3.54 6.66 9.79
N PHE A 89 -2.59 6.46 8.88
CA PHE A 89 -1.79 7.57 8.37
C PHE A 89 -2.50 8.42 7.31
N GLU A 90 -3.38 7.83 6.51
CA GLU A 90 -4.13 8.53 5.46
C GLU A 90 -5.39 9.22 5.98
N ALA A 91 -6.07 8.66 6.99
CA ALA A 91 -7.19 9.32 7.67
C ALA A 91 -6.71 10.35 8.72
N GLY A 92 -5.44 10.30 9.11
CA GLY A 92 -4.84 11.23 10.06
C GLY A 92 -4.68 12.66 9.50
N ARG A 93 -4.36 13.61 10.39
CA ARG A 93 -4.26 15.06 10.09
C ARG A 93 -3.33 15.44 8.93
N ARG A 94 -2.35 14.58 8.61
CA ARG A 94 -1.37 14.82 7.54
C ARG A 94 -1.80 14.23 6.19
N ALA A 95 -2.85 13.40 6.17
CA ALA A 95 -3.35 12.68 4.99
C ALA A 95 -2.24 12.02 4.15
N ALA A 96 -1.21 11.49 4.81
CA ALA A 96 -0.01 11.00 4.16
C ALA A 96 0.67 9.94 5.02
N THR A 97 1.00 8.81 4.40
CA THR A 97 1.85 7.76 4.96
C THR A 97 3.31 8.21 5.09
N PRO A 98 4.11 7.60 5.96
CA PRO A 98 5.54 7.84 6.05
C PRO A 98 6.26 7.85 4.68
N GLY A 99 6.02 6.86 3.81
CA GLY A 99 6.59 6.84 2.46
C GLY A 99 6.18 8.05 1.63
N LYS A 100 4.88 8.41 1.66
CA LYS A 100 4.36 9.61 0.98
C LYS A 100 4.96 10.91 1.53
N ARG A 101 5.20 10.99 2.85
CA ARG A 101 5.82 12.16 3.51
C ARG A 101 7.27 12.34 3.07
N ILE A 102 8.03 11.25 2.98
CA ILE A 102 9.45 11.29 2.54
C ILE A 102 9.54 11.82 1.11
N VAL A 103 8.61 11.42 0.25
CA VAL A 103 8.56 11.84 -1.16
C VAL A 103 7.85 13.20 -1.33
N GLY A 104 7.27 13.77 -0.27
CA GLY A 104 6.67 15.11 -0.28
C GLY A 104 5.27 15.17 -0.89
N ILE A 105 4.52 14.06 -0.90
CA ILE A 105 3.16 13.99 -1.43
C ILE A 105 2.12 13.68 -0.33
N ARG A 106 0.87 14.07 -0.59
CA ARG A 106 -0.26 13.80 0.31
C ARG A 106 -1.51 13.40 -0.46
N VAL A 107 -2.43 12.74 0.23
CA VAL A 107 -3.75 12.40 -0.28
C VAL A 107 -4.69 13.59 -0.07
N ALA A 108 -5.47 13.92 -1.09
CA ALA A 108 -6.54 14.91 -1.01
C ALA A 108 -7.82 14.33 -1.60
N SER A 109 -8.97 14.78 -1.08
CA SER A 109 -10.27 14.48 -1.69
C SER A 109 -10.39 15.14 -3.06
N ARG A 110 -11.16 14.54 -3.95
CA ARG A 110 -11.51 15.13 -5.25
C ARG A 110 -12.49 16.31 -5.11
N SER A 111 -13.27 16.34 -4.04
CA SER A 111 -14.32 17.35 -3.81
C SER A 111 -13.84 18.61 -3.07
N GLY A 112 -12.54 18.70 -2.76
CA GLY A 112 -11.96 19.83 -2.01
C GLY A 112 -12.27 19.85 -0.51
N ALA A 113 -13.24 19.03 -0.06
CA ALA A 113 -13.53 18.80 1.35
C ALA A 113 -12.46 17.91 2.02
N GLY A 114 -12.56 17.78 3.35
CA GLY A 114 -11.75 16.82 4.11
C GLY A 114 -11.86 15.40 3.53
N LEU A 115 -10.78 14.62 3.62
CA LEU A 115 -10.76 13.24 3.14
C LEU A 115 -11.56 12.35 4.11
N PRO A 116 -12.72 11.82 3.72
CA PRO A 116 -13.56 11.09 4.64
C PRO A 116 -12.98 9.68 4.85
N VAL A 117 -13.17 9.14 6.06
CA VAL A 117 -12.49 7.91 6.50
C VAL A 117 -12.97 6.69 5.72
N ASP A 118 -14.24 6.66 5.32
CA ASP A 118 -14.83 5.65 4.44
C ASP A 118 -14.11 5.57 3.08
N GLN A 119 -13.78 6.70 2.47
CA GLN A 119 -13.03 6.73 1.20
C GLN A 119 -11.60 6.17 1.38
N VAL A 120 -10.98 6.44 2.53
CA VAL A 120 -9.66 5.89 2.88
C VAL A 120 -9.73 4.38 3.09
N ILE A 121 -10.73 3.90 3.81
CA ILE A 121 -10.95 2.48 4.06
C ILE A 121 -11.21 1.75 2.75
N ALA A 122 -12.15 2.24 1.93
CA ALA A 122 -12.49 1.63 0.65
C ALA A 122 -11.27 1.50 -0.26
N ARG A 123 -10.46 2.55 -0.39
CA ARG A 123 -9.22 2.48 -1.19
C ARG A 123 -8.21 1.48 -0.65
N ASN A 124 -8.01 1.45 0.67
CA ASN A 124 -7.04 0.53 1.26
C ASN A 124 -7.48 -0.93 1.14
N LEU A 125 -8.78 -1.20 1.27
CA LEU A 125 -9.34 -2.53 1.07
C LEU A 125 -9.29 -2.95 -0.40
N MET A 126 -9.60 -2.04 -1.34
CA MET A 126 -9.40 -2.29 -2.78
C MET A 126 -7.95 -2.63 -3.08
N ARG A 127 -6.99 -1.88 -2.51
CA ARG A 127 -5.57 -2.16 -2.70
C ARG A 127 -5.16 -3.53 -2.16
N GLU A 128 -5.78 -4.00 -1.08
CA GLU A 128 -5.57 -5.38 -0.57
C GLU A 128 -5.89 -6.41 -1.65
N ILE A 129 -7.02 -6.24 -2.34
CA ILE A 129 -7.48 -7.14 -3.41
C ILE A 129 -6.62 -6.96 -4.68
N GLU A 130 -6.26 -5.73 -5.02
CA GLU A 130 -5.55 -5.42 -6.26
C GLU A 130 -4.08 -5.85 -6.23
N ILE A 131 -3.41 -5.70 -5.08
CA ILE A 131 -1.95 -5.91 -4.96
C ILE A 131 -1.62 -7.09 -4.07
N PHE A 132 -2.22 -7.20 -2.88
CA PHE A 132 -1.80 -8.19 -1.90
C PHE A 132 -2.36 -9.58 -2.19
N LEU A 133 -3.59 -9.68 -2.70
CA LEU A 133 -4.18 -10.95 -3.12
C LEU A 133 -3.35 -11.67 -4.20
N PRO A 134 -3.02 -11.08 -5.36
CA PRO A 134 -2.20 -11.77 -6.37
C PRO A 134 -0.81 -12.12 -5.83
N LEU A 135 -0.19 -11.24 -5.03
CA LEU A 135 1.10 -11.52 -4.40
C LEU A 135 1.03 -12.70 -3.42
N SER A 136 -0.04 -12.80 -2.62
CA SER A 136 -0.24 -13.91 -1.69
C SER A 136 -0.46 -15.25 -2.39
N ILE A 137 -1.16 -15.25 -3.53
CA ILE A 137 -1.34 -16.45 -4.35
C ILE A 137 0.01 -16.91 -4.90
N ILE A 138 0.80 -15.99 -5.45
CA ILE A 138 2.15 -16.32 -5.95
C ILE A 138 3.03 -16.85 -4.82
N ALA A 139 3.07 -16.16 -3.68
CA ALA A 139 3.89 -16.54 -2.54
C ALA A 139 3.48 -17.90 -1.95
N GLY A 140 2.18 -18.13 -1.77
CA GLY A 140 1.65 -19.38 -1.23
C GLY A 140 1.91 -20.57 -2.14
N ARG A 141 1.69 -20.41 -3.46
CA ARG A 141 1.95 -21.47 -4.44
C ARG A 141 3.45 -21.72 -4.64
N GLY A 142 4.26 -20.65 -4.65
CA GLY A 142 5.71 -20.74 -4.73
C GLY A 142 6.32 -21.45 -3.52
N GLY A 143 5.86 -21.11 -2.31
CA GLY A 143 6.31 -21.76 -1.08
C GLY A 143 5.91 -23.25 -0.99
N ALA A 144 4.79 -23.64 -1.58
CA ALA A 144 4.37 -25.04 -1.66
C ALA A 144 5.06 -25.84 -2.79
N GLY A 145 5.86 -25.18 -3.65
CA GLY A 145 6.47 -25.83 -4.82
C GLY A 145 5.47 -26.23 -5.92
N VAL A 146 4.23 -25.73 -5.86
CA VAL A 146 3.13 -26.05 -6.81
C VAL A 146 2.81 -24.85 -7.70
N ALA A 147 3.74 -23.90 -7.83
CA ALA A 147 3.59 -22.74 -8.70
C ALA A 147 3.69 -23.18 -10.16
N ASP A 148 2.59 -23.04 -10.89
CA ASP A 148 2.57 -23.22 -12.34
C ASP A 148 2.96 -21.89 -13.02
N THR A 149 3.62 -21.99 -14.17
CA THR A 149 4.10 -20.84 -14.97
C THR A 149 2.93 -19.91 -15.30
N LEU A 150 1.77 -20.47 -15.66
CA LEU A 150 0.56 -19.69 -15.97
C LEU A 150 0.05 -18.91 -14.75
N THR A 151 0.00 -19.55 -13.57
CA THR A 151 -0.46 -18.88 -12.33
C THR A 151 0.47 -17.74 -11.92
N THR A 152 1.77 -17.91 -12.14
CA THR A 152 2.78 -16.90 -11.82
C THR A 152 2.69 -15.72 -12.78
N ILE A 153 2.59 -15.98 -14.08
CA ILE A 153 2.42 -14.93 -15.10
C ILE A 153 1.12 -14.15 -14.87
N PHE A 154 0.00 -14.84 -14.61
CA PHE A 154 -1.28 -14.19 -14.38
C PHE A 154 -1.25 -13.31 -13.12
N GLY A 155 -0.68 -13.79 -12.02
CA GLY A 155 -0.55 -13.00 -10.80
C GLY A 155 0.36 -11.78 -10.98
N LEU A 156 1.47 -11.92 -11.71
CA LEU A 156 2.36 -10.79 -12.01
C LEU A 156 1.69 -9.78 -12.94
N ALA A 157 0.99 -10.25 -13.96
CA ALA A 157 0.23 -9.40 -14.88
C ALA A 157 -0.88 -8.64 -14.14
N TRP A 158 -1.61 -9.31 -13.25
CA TRP A 158 -2.60 -8.68 -12.36
C TRP A 158 -1.96 -7.58 -11.53
N ALA A 159 -0.90 -7.90 -10.77
CA ALA A 159 -0.24 -6.95 -9.90
C ALA A 159 0.31 -5.75 -10.67
N LEU A 160 0.93 -5.97 -11.84
CA LEU A 160 1.45 -4.91 -12.70
C LEU A 160 0.34 -4.06 -13.30
N LEU A 161 -0.77 -4.66 -13.75
CA LEU A 161 -1.89 -3.94 -14.34
C LEU A 161 -2.46 -2.94 -13.34
N PHE A 162 -2.72 -3.36 -12.11
CA PHE A 162 -3.23 -2.46 -11.07
C PHE A 162 -2.17 -1.49 -10.51
N ALA A 163 -0.90 -1.89 -10.46
CA ALA A 163 0.17 -0.98 -10.05
C ALA A 163 0.42 0.15 -11.06
N LEU A 164 0.17 -0.09 -12.35
CA LEU A 164 0.35 0.87 -13.43
C LEU A 164 -0.95 1.60 -13.82
N PHE A 165 -2.10 1.20 -13.27
CA PHE A 165 -3.36 1.88 -13.51
C PHE A 165 -3.42 3.23 -12.76
N PRO A 166 -3.73 4.35 -13.43
CA PRO A 166 -3.67 5.70 -12.85
C PRO A 166 -4.72 6.01 -11.76
#